data_AF-A0A4R3PZ02-F1
#
_entry.id   AF-A0A4R3PZ02-F1
#
_cell.length_a   1.000
_cell.length_b   1.000
_cell.length_c   1.000
_cell.angle_alpha   90.00
_cell.angle_beta   90.00
_cell.angle_gamma   90.00
#
_symmetry.space_group_name_H-M   'P 1'
#
loop_
_entity.id
_entity.type
_entity.pdbx_description
1 polymer ?
#
loop_
_entity_poly.entity_id
_entity_poly.type
_entity_poly.pdbx_seq_one_letter_code
_entity_poly.pdbx_strand_id
1 'polypeptide(L)'
;MPEFACFRDAVAYYAVLLHECGHASGAKHRLDRNLSGRFGSAAYAMEECTVELLSAMICADLSLSVEPRPDHARYIASWLEVLRSDSRAIFTASSKAQQIADWMHAQQTGARQDEVRGAA
;
A
#
# COMPACT_ATOMS: atom_id res chain seq x y z
N MET A 1 11.03 6.52 8.88
CA MET A 1 9.84 7.16 9.49
C MET A 1 10.27 8.13 10.56
N PRO A 2 9.69 9.35 10.62
CA PRO A 2 9.79 10.25 11.78
C PRO A 2 9.22 9.63 13.05
N GLU A 3 9.49 10.24 14.20
CA GLU A 3 8.88 9.83 15.48
C GLU A 3 7.35 9.96 15.44
N PHE A 4 6.65 9.05 16.13
CA PHE A 4 5.18 8.98 16.13
C PHE A 4 4.52 10.31 16.53
N ALA A 5 5.10 11.03 17.50
CA ALA A 5 4.61 12.32 17.98
C ALA A 5 4.64 13.43 16.93
N CYS A 6 5.36 13.26 15.81
CA CYS A 6 5.36 14.20 14.69
C CYS A 6 4.10 14.10 13.82
N PHE A 7 3.26 13.08 14.03
CA PHE A 7 2.04 12.85 13.25
C PHE A 7 0.82 13.33 14.03
N ARG A 8 -0.20 13.79 13.30
CA ARG A 8 -1.48 14.27 13.88
C ARG A 8 -2.17 13.21 14.72
N ASP A 9 -2.16 11.97 14.26
CA ASP A 9 -2.87 10.85 14.86
C ASP A 9 -2.25 9.51 14.43
N ALA A 10 -2.65 8.43 15.11
CA ALA A 10 -2.17 7.08 14.83
C ALA A 10 -2.43 6.65 13.39
N VAL A 11 -3.60 7.02 12.84
CA VAL A 11 -4.01 6.64 11.50
C VAL A 11 -3.08 7.27 10.46
N ALA A 12 -2.72 8.55 10.61
CA ALA A 12 -1.77 9.24 9.75
C ALA A 12 -0.38 8.60 9.81
N TYR A 13 0.07 8.19 11.00
CA TYR A 13 1.33 7.47 11.14
C TYR A 13 1.30 6.13 10.41
N TYR A 14 0.28 5.30 10.66
CA TYR A 14 0.18 3.96 10.07
C TYR A 14 -0.07 3.99 8.57
N ALA A 15 -0.84 4.95 8.06
CA ALA A 15 -1.02 5.14 6.62
C ALA A 15 0.33 5.41 5.92
N VAL A 16 1.11 6.38 6.41
CA VAL A 16 2.43 6.67 5.84
C VAL A 16 3.39 5.48 6.02
N LEU A 17 3.37 4.82 7.19
CA LEU A 17 4.20 3.63 7.41
C LEU A 17 3.87 2.53 6.38
N LEU A 18 2.59 2.26 6.14
CA LEU A 18 2.14 1.22 5.22
C LEU A 18 2.46 1.56 3.76
N HIS A 19 2.31 2.84 3.38
CA HIS A 19 2.76 3.35 2.08
C HIS A 19 4.25 3.04 1.85
N GLU A 20 5.11 3.46 2.78
CA GLU A 20 6.56 3.25 2.68
C GLU A 20 6.94 1.75 2.71
N CYS A 21 6.25 0.95 3.53
CA CYS A 21 6.39 -0.50 3.52
C CYS A 21 5.97 -1.11 2.17
N GLY A 22 4.93 -0.53 1.54
CA GLY A 22 4.49 -0.85 0.19
C GLY A 22 5.61 -0.71 -0.81
N HIS A 23 6.29 0.45 -0.85
CA HIS A 23 7.47 0.64 -1.70
C HIS A 23 8.59 -0.33 -1.36
N ALA A 24 8.89 -0.50 -0.07
CA ALA A 24 9.95 -1.39 0.37
C ALA A 24 9.73 -2.84 -0.09
N SER A 25 8.48 -3.30 -0.23
CA SER A 25 8.17 -4.65 -0.74
C SER A 25 8.60 -4.87 -2.20
N GLY A 26 8.87 -3.82 -2.98
CA GLY A 26 9.31 -3.91 -4.36
C GLY A 26 10.78 -4.30 -4.55
N ALA A 27 11.57 -4.40 -3.46
CA ALA A 27 12.98 -4.78 -3.56
C ALA A 27 13.18 -6.16 -4.22
N LYS A 28 14.33 -6.35 -4.88
CA LYS A 28 14.67 -7.57 -5.64
C LYS A 28 14.55 -8.89 -4.87
N HIS A 29 14.85 -8.87 -3.57
CA HIS A 29 14.76 -10.05 -2.70
C HIS A 29 13.35 -10.27 -2.11
N ARG A 30 12.37 -9.49 -2.57
CA ARG A 30 10.97 -9.50 -2.12
C ARG A 30 10.08 -9.77 -3.34
N LEU A 31 9.28 -8.78 -3.76
CA LEU A 31 8.38 -8.91 -4.91
C LEU A 31 9.01 -8.49 -6.25
N ASP A 32 10.26 -7.99 -6.25
CA ASP A 32 11.02 -7.63 -7.45
C ASP A 32 10.22 -6.79 -8.47
N ARG A 33 9.50 -5.78 -7.97
CA ARG A 33 8.73 -4.89 -8.84
C ARG A 33 9.65 -3.91 -9.55
N ASN A 34 9.31 -3.57 -10.79
CA ASN A 34 10.05 -2.56 -11.54
C ASN A 34 9.75 -1.15 -11.03
N LEU A 35 10.67 -0.59 -10.23
CA LEU A 35 10.60 0.76 -9.67
C LEU A 35 11.53 1.77 -10.38
N SER A 36 11.97 1.47 -11.61
CA SER A 36 12.90 2.33 -12.36
C SER A 36 12.26 3.59 -12.97
N GLY A 37 10.94 3.76 -12.81
CA GLY A 37 10.22 4.94 -13.27
C GLY A 37 10.75 6.22 -12.63
N ARG A 38 11.03 7.24 -13.44
CA ARG A 38 11.44 8.56 -12.92
C ARG A 38 10.25 9.28 -12.30
N PHE A 39 10.51 10.15 -11.33
CA PHE A 39 9.51 11.05 -10.77
C PHE A 39 8.72 11.77 -11.88
N GLY A 40 7.39 11.78 -11.75
CA GLY A 40 6.48 12.35 -12.76
C GLY A 40 6.22 11.48 -13.99
N SER A 41 6.82 10.30 -14.11
CA SER A 41 6.49 9.34 -15.18
C SER A 41 5.22 8.55 -14.85
N ALA A 42 4.57 8.02 -15.88
CA ALA A 42 3.41 7.13 -15.69
C ALA A 42 3.75 5.87 -14.87
N ALA A 43 4.95 5.31 -15.04
CA ALA A 43 5.43 4.17 -14.26
C ALA A 43 5.58 4.51 -12.77
N TYR A 44 6.09 5.70 -12.46
CA TYR A 44 6.16 6.22 -11.09
C TYR A 44 4.75 6.42 -10.51
N ALA A 45 3.86 7.11 -11.23
CA ALA A 45 2.48 7.32 -10.79
C ALA A 45 1.72 6.01 -10.55
N MET A 46 2.01 4.96 -11.33
CA MET A 46 1.42 3.63 -11.14
C MET A 46 1.87 2.96 -9.84
N GLU A 47 3.15 3.08 -9.48
CA GLU A 47 3.67 2.54 -8.22
C GLU A 47 3.06 3.30 -7.04
N GLU A 48 3.05 4.64 -7.08
CA GLU A 48 2.43 5.47 -6.04
C GLU A 48 0.95 5.11 -5.83
N CYS A 49 0.20 4.93 -6.92
CA CYS A 49 -1.18 4.47 -6.86
C CYS A 49 -1.30 3.08 -6.24
N THR A 50 -0.39 2.15 -6.59
CA THR A 50 -0.37 0.80 -6.04
C THR A 50 -0.14 0.79 -4.53
N VAL A 51 0.85 1.54 -4.03
CA VAL A 51 1.20 1.52 -2.60
C VAL A 51 0.23 2.30 -1.72
N GLU A 52 -0.43 3.32 -2.26
CA GLU A 52 -1.50 4.03 -1.56
C GLU A 52 -2.78 3.19 -1.48
N LEU A 53 -3.15 2.47 -2.55
CA LEU A 53 -4.24 1.50 -2.50
C LEU A 53 -3.97 0.43 -1.44
N LEU A 54 -2.74 -0.09 -1.38
CA LEU A 54 -2.31 -1.00 -0.33
C LEU A 54 -2.49 -0.39 1.07
N SER A 55 -2.00 0.83 1.28
CA SER A 55 -2.14 1.53 2.57
C SER A 55 -3.61 1.66 2.96
N ALA A 56 -4.47 2.09 2.03
CA ALA A 56 -5.89 2.25 2.27
C ALA A 56 -6.57 0.91 2.58
N MET A 57 -6.25 -0.16 1.82
CA MET A 57 -6.79 -1.51 2.04
C MET A 57 -6.43 -2.04 3.42
N ILE A 58 -5.16 -1.95 3.84
CA ILE A 58 -4.73 -2.45 5.16
C ILE A 58 -5.29 -1.58 6.29
N CYS A 59 -5.33 -0.25 6.13
CA CYS A 59 -5.96 0.61 7.13
C CYS A 59 -7.46 0.31 7.30
N ALA A 60 -8.16 -0.02 6.21
CA ALA A 60 -9.55 -0.45 6.27
C ALA A 60 -9.70 -1.82 6.96
N ASP A 61 -8.85 -2.80 6.60
CA ASP A 61 -8.83 -4.13 7.20
C ASP A 61 -8.58 -4.09 8.72
N LEU A 62 -7.65 -3.25 9.16
CA LEU A 62 -7.34 -3.02 10.58
C LEU A 62 -8.34 -2.10 11.29
N SER A 63 -9.42 -1.68 10.62
CA SER A 63 -10.42 -0.74 11.15
C SER A 63 -9.82 0.59 11.65
N LEU A 64 -8.71 1.03 11.04
CA LEU A 64 -8.03 2.29 11.37
C LEU A 64 -8.67 3.49 10.67
N SER A 65 -9.22 3.31 9.47
CA SER A 65 -9.91 4.38 8.73
C SER A 65 -10.94 3.80 7.79
N VAL A 66 -12.21 4.20 7.96
CA VAL A 66 -13.33 3.81 7.09
C VAL A 66 -13.80 4.97 6.22
N GLU A 67 -13.47 6.21 6.61
CA GLU A 67 -13.89 7.43 5.91
C GLU A 67 -12.80 7.97 4.97
N PRO A 68 -13.16 8.52 3.78
CA PRO A 68 -12.21 9.16 2.88
C PRO A 68 -11.49 10.32 3.57
N ARG A 69 -10.16 10.24 3.69
CA ARG A 69 -9.37 11.31 4.31
C ARG A 69 -8.82 12.30 3.27
N PRO A 70 -8.84 13.62 3.54
CA PRO A 70 -8.34 14.63 2.62
C PRO A 70 -6.84 14.51 2.27
N ASP A 71 -6.05 13.90 3.15
CA ASP A 71 -4.62 13.64 2.94
C ASP A 71 -4.39 12.54 1.89
N HIS A 72 -5.15 11.44 1.90
CA HIS A 72 -5.14 10.45 0.81
C HIS A 72 -5.65 11.04 -0.53
N ALA A 73 -6.62 11.96 -0.48
CA ALA A 73 -7.20 12.57 -1.68
C ALA A 73 -6.20 13.39 -2.52
N ARG A 74 -5.15 13.96 -1.89
CA ARG A 74 -4.09 14.68 -2.62
C ARG A 74 -3.24 13.75 -3.48
N TYR A 75 -3.07 12.50 -3.07
CA TYR A 75 -2.38 11.48 -3.86
C TYR A 75 -3.30 10.95 -4.97
N ILE A 76 -4.61 10.80 -4.72
CA ILE A 76 -5.63 10.47 -5.73
C ILE A 76 -5.67 11.52 -6.86
N ALA A 77 -5.43 12.81 -6.56
CA ALA A 77 -5.40 13.85 -7.59
C ALA A 77 -4.33 13.61 -8.65
N SER A 78 -3.16 13.05 -8.28
CA SER A 78 -2.12 12.65 -9.26
C SER A 78 -2.52 11.42 -10.09
N TRP A 79 -3.49 10.63 -9.63
CA TRP A 79 -3.98 9.44 -10.32
C TRP A 79 -5.09 9.74 -11.30
N LEU A 80 -5.76 10.91 -11.19
CA LEU A 80 -6.81 11.28 -12.12
C LEU A 80 -6.31 11.30 -13.57
N GLU A 81 -5.05 11.65 -13.82
CA GLU A 81 -4.48 11.59 -15.17
C GLU A 81 -4.31 10.14 -15.66
N VAL A 82 -3.77 9.26 -14.82
CA VAL A 82 -3.62 7.82 -15.13
C VAL A 82 -4.98 7.16 -15.35
N LEU A 83 -5.93 7.39 -14.45
CA LEU A 83 -7.29 6.82 -14.50
C LEU A 83 -8.13 7.37 -15.65
N ARG A 84 -7.90 8.63 -16.05
CA ARG A 84 -8.50 9.20 -17.27
C ARG A 84 -7.91 8.59 -18.54
N SER A 85 -6.63 8.22 -18.51
CA SER A 85 -5.95 7.63 -19.67
C SER A 85 -6.20 6.13 -19.84
N ASP A 86 -6.43 5.40 -18.74
CA ASP A 86 -6.70 3.96 -18.74
C ASP A 86 -7.61 3.58 -17.57
N SER A 87 -8.87 3.25 -17.87
CA SER A 87 -9.84 2.82 -16.86
C SER A 87 -9.52 1.45 -16.24
N ARG A 88 -8.61 0.66 -16.83
CA ARG A 88 -8.12 -0.61 -16.28
C ARG A 88 -6.92 -0.44 -15.37
N ALA A 89 -6.32 0.75 -15.34
CA ALA A 89 -5.21 1.07 -14.45
C ALA A 89 -5.55 0.79 -12.99
N ILE A 90 -6.78 1.15 -12.56
CA ILE A 90 -7.22 0.93 -11.18
C ILE A 90 -7.23 -0.55 -10.80
N PHE A 91 -7.71 -1.43 -11.69
CA PHE A 91 -7.75 -2.86 -11.42
C PHE A 91 -6.34 -3.46 -11.36
N THR A 92 -5.43 -2.97 -12.22
CA THR A 92 -4.02 -3.38 -12.21
C THR A 92 -3.33 -2.95 -10.92
N ALA A 93 -3.52 -1.69 -10.51
CA ALA A 93 -2.95 -1.16 -9.27
C ALA A 93 -3.53 -1.89 -8.04
N SER A 94 -4.84 -2.11 -7.98
CA SER A 94 -5.49 -2.87 -6.90
C SER A 94 -5.00 -4.32 -6.83
N SER A 95 -4.83 -5.00 -7.98
CA SER A 95 -4.31 -6.37 -7.99
C SER A 95 -2.88 -6.45 -7.45
N LYS A 96 -2.02 -5.48 -7.81
CA LYS A 96 -0.67 -5.38 -7.26
C LYS A 96 -0.67 -5.02 -5.78
N ALA A 97 -1.56 -4.12 -5.35
CA ALA A 97 -1.73 -3.78 -3.94
C ALA A 97 -2.08 -5.03 -3.12
N GLN A 98 -3.03 -5.84 -3.59
CA GLN A 98 -3.37 -7.11 -2.95
C GLN A 98 -2.16 -8.06 -2.84
N GLN A 99 -1.38 -8.22 -3.92
CA GLN A 99 -0.16 -9.05 -3.88
C GLN A 99 0.85 -8.58 -2.82
N ILE A 100 0.93 -7.26 -2.58
CA ILE A 100 1.79 -6.72 -1.53
C ILE A 100 1.22 -7.05 -0.15
N ALA A 101 -0.09 -6.89 0.05
CA ALA A 101 -0.75 -7.24 1.31
C ALA A 101 -0.56 -8.72 1.65
N ASP A 102 -0.77 -9.60 0.67
CA ASP A 102 -0.58 -11.06 0.82
C ASP A 102 0.87 -11.39 1.20
N TRP A 103 1.83 -10.77 0.53
CA TRP A 103 3.25 -10.95 0.85
C TRP A 103 3.58 -10.48 2.28
N MET A 104 3.06 -9.32 2.70
CA MET A 104 3.25 -8.78 4.05
C MET A 104 2.67 -9.70 5.11
N HIS A 105 1.46 -10.24 4.89
CA HIS A 105 0.86 -11.24 5.79
C HIS A 105 1.73 -12.49 5.89
N ALA A 106 2.26 -12.99 4.77
CA ALA A 106 3.13 -14.17 4.76
C ALA A 106 4.45 -13.97 5.53
N GLN A 107 4.89 -12.72 5.74
CA GLN A 107 6.08 -12.42 6.54
C GLN A 107 5.81 -12.41 8.06
N GLN A 108 4.55 -12.44 8.49
CA GLN A 108 4.21 -12.42 9.92
C GLN A 108 4.52 -13.78 10.56
N THR A 109 5.47 -13.80 11.49
CA THR A 109 5.96 -15.03 12.15
C THR A 109 4.91 -15.80 12.95
N GLY A 110 3.79 -15.16 13.30
CA GLY A 110 2.69 -15.77 14.07
C GLY A 110 1.63 -16.51 13.23
N ALA A 111 1.41 -16.12 11.96
CA ALA A 111 0.36 -16.71 11.13
C ALA A 111 0.59 -18.20 10.83
N ARG A 112 1.86 -18.64 10.83
CA ARG A 112 2.24 -20.04 10.63
C ARG A 112 2.03 -20.92 11.88
N GLN A 113 1.84 -20.32 13.06
CA GLN A 113 1.70 -21.07 14.33
C GLN A 113 0.24 -21.39 14.67
N ASP A 114 -0.72 -20.56 14.24
CA ASP A 114 -2.14 -20.76 14.55
C ASP A 114 -2.82 -21.82 13.66
N GLU A 115 -2.40 -21.97 12.39
CA GLU A 115 -2.89 -23.07 11.53
C GLU A 115 -2.52 -24.46 12.06
N VAL A 116 -1.36 -24.60 12.71
CA VAL A 116 -0.90 -25.87 13.29
C VAL A 116 -1.64 -26.20 14.59
N ARG A 117 -2.20 -25.20 15.28
CA ARG A 117 -2.85 -25.36 16.58
C ARG A 117 -4.36 -25.59 16.51
N GLY A 118 -5.00 -25.21 15.40
CA GLY A 118 -6.43 -25.43 15.15
C GLY A 118 -6.78 -26.78 14.50
N ALA A 119 -5.77 -27.57 14.12
CA ALA A 119 -5.91 -28.88 13.47
C ALA A 119 -5.57 -30.07 14.38
N ALA A 120 -5.44 -29.85 15.70
CA ALA A 120 -5.10 -30.85 16.72
C ALA A 120 -6.22 -31.03 17.74
#